data_AF-A0A510V6V2-F1
#
_entry.id   AF-A0A510V6V2-F1
#
_cell.length_a   1.000
_cell.length_b   1.000
_cell.length_c   1.000
_cell.angle_alpha   90.00
_cell.angle_beta   90.00
_cell.angle_gamma   90.00
#
_symmetry.space_group_name_H-M   'P 1'
#
loop_
_entity.id
_entity.type
_entity.pdbx_description
1 polymer ?
#
loop_
_entity_poly.entity_id
_entity_poly.type
_entity_poly.pdbx_seq_one_letter_code
_entity_poly.pdbx_strand_id
1 'polypeptide(L)'
;MTTTGDRTPALPPSPAPGTARAQQRTRTRPAVLAQDGWAAWALGTVAQSYLALLAALTAIAVVPLGFGWGGSVVQTGSMRPVISPGDVVLTTALPETSPVPLGAVVQFRSTAPDGQERLVVHRIVEPGQSKGEWVTQGDANADPDSAALTRDDITGQGRLLVRWVGLPSTWLRTGQLAPLAGWLALTVAAVWVAAWSWPRRQRPDDRPTGSLHGGAGGPALTRGAALVTAVALVGGGMLLPAERASAAFSARTAMSGNSFTVGTWPTLALGRVSSYAVLASTRIANVALLGIGSSVGGSVAVSPGTSVTGFWPWDVTGSTDRDTAAARNARVDALALYEGARTRTATATAPATVTGALTPGVYRRTGPVAVSGTLTLDARGDSSALFVVQGSSLTFGQNARVVLANGASPDRVFFVSTSTTSVGDGAAVRGVLLSSGDIVLGRSSTLAGRAVSVNGAVTLTAASVTQP
;
A
#
# COMPACT_ATOMS: atom_id res chain seq x y z
N MET A 1 108.21 -44.41 -53.17
CA MET A 1 107.80 -45.73 -52.62
C MET A 1 106.41 -45.58 -52.01
N THR A 2 105.64 -46.67 -52.02
CA THR A 2 104.33 -46.86 -51.37
C THR A 2 104.51 -47.24 -49.89
N THR A 3 103.51 -47.33 -48.97
CA THR A 3 102.04 -47.06 -48.93
C THR A 3 101.74 -45.96 -47.85
N THR A 4 100.60 -45.72 -47.16
CA THR A 4 99.23 -46.32 -47.01
C THR A 4 98.27 -45.26 -46.39
N GLY A 5 96.94 -45.44 -46.52
CA GLY A 5 95.90 -44.83 -45.67
C GLY A 5 95.40 -43.44 -46.12
N ASP A 6 94.25 -43.26 -46.78
CA ASP A 6 92.84 -43.63 -46.47
C ASP A 6 92.15 -42.74 -45.41
N ARG A 7 91.19 -41.92 -45.87
CA ARG A 7 89.78 -41.96 -45.37
C ARG A 7 88.81 -41.11 -46.20
N THR A 8 87.86 -41.81 -46.83
CA THR A 8 86.45 -41.43 -47.13
C THR A 8 86.10 -40.09 -47.83
N PRO A 9 85.40 -40.10 -48.99
CA PRO A 9 84.87 -38.90 -49.66
C PRO A 9 83.52 -38.40 -49.09
N ALA A 10 83.07 -37.24 -49.60
CA ALA A 10 81.90 -36.50 -49.10
C ALA A 10 80.53 -37.12 -49.45
N LEU A 11 79.51 -36.81 -48.64
CA LEU A 11 78.09 -37.03 -48.97
C LEU A 11 77.59 -35.97 -49.97
N PRO A 12 76.83 -36.34 -51.01
CA PRO A 12 76.07 -35.40 -51.82
C PRO A 12 74.80 -34.90 -51.08
N PRO A 13 74.32 -33.67 -51.36
CA PRO A 13 73.11 -33.14 -50.74
C PRO A 13 71.85 -33.83 -51.29
N SER A 14 71.00 -34.35 -50.40
CA SER A 14 69.70 -34.91 -50.78
C SER A 14 68.65 -33.80 -50.93
N PRO A 15 67.87 -33.75 -52.03
CA PRO A 15 66.97 -32.63 -52.31
C PRO A 15 65.68 -32.71 -51.48
N ALA A 16 65.25 -31.58 -50.91
CA ALA A 16 63.94 -31.43 -50.29
C ALA A 16 62.87 -31.06 -51.34
N PRO A 17 61.88 -31.93 -51.62
CA PRO A 17 60.83 -31.64 -52.61
C PRO A 17 59.63 -30.93 -51.99
N GLY A 18 58.83 -30.29 -52.86
CA GLY A 18 57.43 -29.97 -52.55
C GLY A 18 57.14 -28.50 -52.27
N THR A 19 56.66 -27.80 -53.29
CA THR A 19 55.95 -26.52 -53.15
C THR A 19 54.59 -26.75 -52.46
N ALA A 20 54.62 -26.89 -51.13
CA ALA A 20 53.42 -27.03 -50.30
C ALA A 20 52.62 -25.71 -50.27
N ARG A 21 51.83 -25.50 -51.33
CA ARG A 21 50.91 -24.37 -51.55
C ARG A 21 50.09 -24.14 -50.28
N ALA A 22 50.47 -23.13 -49.50
CA ALA A 22 49.85 -22.83 -48.21
C ALA A 22 48.38 -22.44 -48.42
N GLN A 23 47.49 -23.43 -48.28
CA GLN A 23 46.06 -23.17 -48.23
C GLN A 23 45.78 -22.34 -46.99
N GLN A 24 45.60 -21.03 -47.18
CA GLN A 24 44.85 -20.21 -46.25
C GLN A 24 43.43 -20.79 -46.19
N ARG A 25 43.23 -21.78 -45.32
CA ARG A 25 41.93 -22.12 -44.76
C ARG A 25 41.51 -20.94 -43.90
N THR A 26 41.04 -19.89 -44.55
CA THR A 26 40.03 -18.98 -44.00
C THR A 26 38.88 -19.85 -43.55
N ARG A 27 38.93 -20.28 -42.29
CA ARG A 27 37.76 -20.75 -41.55
C ARG A 27 36.83 -19.54 -41.41
N THR A 28 36.07 -19.29 -42.48
CA THR A 28 34.84 -18.52 -42.44
C THR A 28 33.95 -19.19 -41.40
N ARG A 29 34.02 -18.69 -40.16
CA ARG A 29 33.04 -19.03 -39.12
C ARG A 29 31.65 -18.75 -39.73
N PRO A 30 30.68 -19.67 -39.60
CA PRO A 30 29.36 -19.44 -40.18
C PRO A 30 28.79 -18.14 -39.63
N ALA A 31 28.29 -17.28 -40.51
CA ALA A 31 27.84 -15.92 -40.20
C ALA A 31 26.48 -15.87 -39.46
N VAL A 32 26.24 -16.85 -38.58
CA VAL A 32 25.15 -16.90 -37.61
C VAL A 32 25.54 -16.11 -36.35
N LEU A 33 26.84 -16.13 -35.99
CA LEU A 33 27.42 -15.52 -34.79
C LEU A 33 27.62 -13.99 -34.90
N ALA A 34 26.71 -13.30 -35.60
CA ALA A 34 26.66 -11.85 -35.73
C ALA A 34 25.58 -11.20 -34.83
N GLN A 35 24.64 -12.00 -34.32
CA GLN A 35 23.59 -11.54 -33.39
C GLN A 35 24.02 -11.66 -31.90
N ASP A 36 25.01 -12.51 -31.61
CA ASP A 36 25.43 -12.88 -30.25
C ASP A 36 25.82 -11.69 -29.36
N GLY A 37 26.44 -10.65 -29.95
CA GLY A 37 26.94 -9.51 -29.18
C GLY A 37 25.83 -8.79 -28.41
N TRP A 38 24.67 -8.63 -29.04
CA TRP A 38 23.48 -8.04 -28.40
C TRP A 38 22.85 -8.99 -27.39
N ALA A 39 22.77 -10.29 -27.70
CA ALA A 39 22.23 -11.29 -26.78
C ALA A 39 23.08 -11.42 -25.50
N ALA A 40 24.40 -11.51 -25.62
CA ALA A 40 25.34 -11.59 -24.51
C ALA A 40 25.39 -10.29 -23.69
N TRP A 41 25.30 -9.12 -24.35
CA TRP A 41 25.22 -7.84 -23.67
C TRP A 41 23.90 -7.67 -22.91
N ALA A 42 22.76 -8.02 -23.51
CA ALA A 42 21.44 -7.94 -22.88
C ALA A 42 21.33 -8.93 -21.72
N LEU A 43 21.77 -10.19 -21.90
CA LEU A 43 21.80 -11.19 -20.83
C LEU A 43 22.73 -10.78 -19.69
N GLY A 44 23.89 -10.21 -20.00
CA GLY A 44 24.80 -9.59 -19.04
C GLY A 44 24.15 -8.46 -18.25
N THR A 45 23.47 -7.54 -18.94
CA THR A 45 22.75 -6.42 -18.32
C THR A 45 21.62 -6.92 -17.42
N VAL A 46 20.83 -7.92 -17.85
CA VAL A 46 19.76 -8.53 -17.04
C VAL A 46 20.34 -9.21 -15.79
N ALA A 47 21.43 -9.98 -15.93
CA ALA A 47 22.09 -10.61 -14.79
C ALA A 47 22.65 -9.58 -13.80
N GLN A 48 23.25 -8.50 -14.30
CA GLN A 48 23.72 -7.39 -13.46
C GLN A 48 22.57 -6.63 -12.79
N SER A 49 21.46 -6.37 -13.50
CA SER A 49 20.26 -5.74 -12.92
C SER A 49 19.62 -6.61 -11.83
N TYR A 50 19.57 -7.93 -12.01
CA TYR A 50 19.12 -8.88 -10.99
C TYR A 50 20.01 -8.83 -9.74
N LEU A 51 21.33 -8.91 -9.92
CA LEU A 51 22.28 -8.86 -8.80
C LEU A 51 22.29 -7.49 -8.11
N ALA A 52 22.14 -6.39 -8.85
CA ALA A 52 22.05 -5.04 -8.29
C ALA A 52 20.72 -4.79 -7.56
N LEU A 53 19.60 -5.35 -8.04
CA LEU A 53 18.33 -5.34 -7.33
C LEU A 53 18.41 -6.13 -6.02
N LEU A 54 18.99 -7.33 -6.06
CA LEU A 54 19.25 -8.12 -4.85
C LEU A 54 20.17 -7.36 -3.89
N ALA A 55 21.24 -6.74 -4.40
CA ALA A 55 22.15 -5.89 -3.64
C ALA A 55 21.42 -4.76 -2.91
N ALA A 56 20.60 -4.00 -3.64
CA ALA A 56 19.84 -2.89 -3.10
C ALA A 56 18.83 -3.35 -2.04
N LEU A 57 18.06 -4.41 -2.31
CA LEU A 57 17.05 -4.90 -1.38
C LEU A 57 17.68 -5.42 -0.07
N THR A 58 18.74 -6.22 -0.13
CA THR A 58 19.44 -6.68 1.07
C THR A 58 20.13 -5.53 1.81
N ALA A 59 20.71 -4.56 1.11
CA ALA A 59 21.25 -3.36 1.76
C ALA A 59 20.16 -2.55 2.47
N ILE A 60 18.98 -2.38 1.86
CA ILE A 60 17.82 -1.72 2.49
C ILE A 60 17.34 -2.50 3.72
N ALA A 61 17.41 -3.84 3.73
CA ALA A 61 17.05 -4.66 4.88
C ALA A 61 18.08 -4.62 6.03
N VAL A 62 19.38 -4.57 5.71
CA VAL A 62 20.48 -4.72 6.69
C VAL A 62 20.97 -3.38 7.23
N VAL A 63 21.09 -2.34 6.39
CA VAL A 63 21.72 -1.06 6.79
C VAL A 63 20.97 -0.36 7.94
N PRO A 64 19.62 -0.27 7.98
CA PRO A 64 18.91 0.37 9.09
C PRO A 64 19.14 -0.29 10.46
N LEU A 65 19.48 -1.58 10.50
CA LEU A 65 19.77 -2.29 11.75
C LEU A 65 21.00 -1.70 12.47
N GLY A 66 21.99 -1.22 11.70
CA GLY A 66 23.14 -0.48 12.22
C GLY A 66 22.80 0.90 12.82
N PHE A 67 21.58 1.39 12.60
CA PHE A 67 21.04 2.62 13.18
C PHE A 67 19.99 2.34 14.28
N GLY A 68 20.00 1.15 14.87
CA GLY A 68 19.12 0.79 15.99
C GLY A 68 17.67 0.45 15.59
N TRP A 69 17.42 0.13 14.31
CA TRP A 69 16.13 -0.40 13.88
C TRP A 69 16.08 -1.92 14.15
N GLY A 70 14.91 -2.43 14.53
CA GLY A 70 14.63 -3.85 14.53
C GLY A 70 14.38 -4.37 13.11
N GLY A 71 14.62 -5.66 12.89
CA GLY A 71 14.35 -6.32 11.61
C GLY A 71 13.82 -7.73 11.84
N SER A 72 12.64 -8.04 11.31
CA SER A 72 11.96 -9.32 11.49
C SER A 72 11.47 -9.90 10.16
N VAL A 73 11.43 -11.23 10.07
CA VAL A 73 11.05 -11.95 8.84
C VAL A 73 9.64 -12.52 8.99
N VAL A 74 8.78 -12.21 8.03
CA VAL A 74 7.37 -12.64 8.02
C VAL A 74 7.26 -14.11 7.68
N GLN A 75 6.58 -14.87 8.55
CA GLN A 75 6.42 -16.32 8.43
C GLN A 75 4.97 -16.74 8.13
N THR A 76 3.97 -15.96 8.57
CA THR A 76 2.53 -16.28 8.45
C THR A 76 1.82 -15.42 7.40
N GLY A 77 0.64 -15.88 6.98
CA GLY A 77 -0.22 -15.18 6.02
C GLY A 77 -1.17 -14.15 6.62
N SER A 78 -1.15 -13.90 7.94
CA SER A 78 -2.17 -13.10 8.65
C SER A 78 -2.20 -11.61 8.25
N MET A 79 -1.20 -11.13 7.50
CA MET A 79 -1.11 -9.74 7.05
C MET A 79 -1.24 -9.59 5.51
N ARG A 80 -1.83 -10.59 4.85
CA ARG A 80 -2.20 -10.53 3.43
C ARG A 80 -3.39 -9.59 3.19
N PRO A 81 -3.57 -9.07 1.96
CA PRO A 81 -2.71 -9.21 0.79
C PRO A 81 -1.49 -8.27 0.82
N VAL A 82 -1.46 -7.30 1.74
CA VAL A 82 -0.47 -6.22 1.71
C VAL A 82 0.94 -6.76 1.96
N ILE A 83 1.12 -7.69 2.90
CA ILE A 83 2.38 -8.41 3.17
C ILE A 83 2.23 -9.91 2.87
N SER A 84 3.34 -10.60 2.61
CA SER A 84 3.37 -12.06 2.53
C SER A 84 4.56 -12.68 3.28
N PRO A 85 4.48 -14.00 3.59
CA PRO A 85 5.64 -14.76 4.04
C PRO A 85 6.86 -14.55 3.14
N GLY A 86 8.03 -14.36 3.75
CA GLY A 86 9.29 -14.06 3.06
C GLY A 86 9.57 -12.57 2.82
N ASP A 87 8.68 -11.67 3.24
CA ASP A 87 9.00 -10.25 3.38
C ASP A 87 9.80 -9.98 4.67
N VAL A 88 10.65 -8.96 4.65
CA VAL A 88 11.39 -8.46 5.82
C VAL A 88 10.81 -7.11 6.23
N VAL A 89 10.58 -6.92 7.53
CA VAL A 89 9.96 -5.71 8.08
C VAL A 89 10.91 -5.07 9.05
N LEU A 90 11.11 -3.77 8.87
CA LEU A 90 12.00 -2.99 9.72
C LEU A 90 11.18 -2.09 10.63
N THR A 91 11.51 -2.10 11.91
CA THR A 91 10.78 -1.43 12.99
C THR A 91 11.68 -0.44 13.71
N THR A 92 11.10 0.61 14.28
CA THR A 92 11.79 1.45 15.28
C THR A 92 11.12 1.24 16.63
N ALA A 93 11.91 1.24 17.71
CA ALA A 93 11.38 1.39 19.05
C ALA A 93 10.39 2.57 19.12
N LEU A 94 9.28 2.40 19.84
CA LEU A 94 8.25 3.42 20.01
C LEU A 94 8.42 4.03 21.41
N PRO A 95 8.89 5.29 21.56
CA PRO A 95 9.16 5.86 22.89
C PRO A 95 7.88 5.96 23.73
N GLU A 96 7.94 5.59 25.01
CA GLU A 96 6.78 5.51 25.93
C GLU A 96 5.90 6.78 25.90
N THR A 97 6.53 7.95 25.83
CA THR A 97 5.89 9.28 25.78
C THR A 97 5.14 9.57 24.47
N SER A 98 5.36 8.77 23.41
CA SER A 98 4.69 8.93 22.12
C SER A 98 3.33 8.21 22.12
N PRO A 99 2.23 8.86 21.71
CA PRO A 99 0.93 8.22 21.64
C PRO A 99 0.93 7.06 20.64
N VAL A 100 0.27 5.95 21.01
CA VAL A 100 0.15 4.77 20.17
C VAL A 100 -0.78 5.07 18.98
N PRO A 101 -0.30 5.00 17.72
CA PRO A 101 -1.09 5.41 16.56
C PRO A 101 -2.06 4.30 16.12
N LEU A 102 -3.36 4.54 16.29
CA LEU A 102 -4.43 3.68 15.75
C LEU A 102 -4.30 3.54 14.22
N GLY A 103 -4.63 2.36 13.69
CA GLY A 103 -4.48 2.02 12.28
C GLY A 103 -3.04 1.74 11.83
N ALA A 104 -2.03 2.03 12.67
CA ALA A 104 -0.64 1.67 12.40
C ALA A 104 -0.35 0.21 12.74
N VAL A 105 0.79 -0.27 12.26
CA VAL A 105 1.27 -1.63 12.51
C VAL A 105 2.41 -1.57 13.52
N VAL A 106 2.31 -2.39 14.57
CA VAL A 106 3.26 -2.43 15.68
C VAL A 106 3.74 -3.84 15.91
N GLN A 107 5.00 -4.01 16.29
CA GLN A 107 5.58 -5.28 16.68
C GLN A 107 5.53 -5.44 18.18
N PHE A 108 4.95 -6.55 18.62
CA PHE A 108 4.72 -6.86 20.03
C PHE A 108 5.09 -8.30 20.36
N ARG A 109 5.30 -8.59 21.63
CA ARG A 109 5.45 -9.97 22.14
C ARG A 109 4.08 -10.59 22.38
N SER A 110 3.93 -11.85 22.00
CA SER A 110 2.74 -12.66 22.27
C SER A 110 3.17 -14.06 22.66
N THR A 111 2.64 -14.58 23.77
CA THR A 111 2.80 -15.97 24.17
C THR A 111 1.88 -16.86 23.31
N ALA A 112 2.49 -17.77 22.56
CA ALA A 112 1.73 -18.76 21.81
C ALA A 112 1.13 -19.85 22.74
N PRO A 113 0.15 -20.65 22.27
CA PRO A 113 -0.46 -21.72 23.08
C PRO A 113 0.50 -22.83 23.54
N ASP A 114 1.72 -22.88 22.98
CA ASP A 114 2.82 -23.75 23.39
C ASP A 114 3.74 -23.12 24.46
N GLY A 115 3.32 -21.99 25.05
CA GLY A 115 4.02 -21.28 26.12
C GLY A 115 5.22 -20.44 25.66
N GLN A 116 5.58 -20.45 24.37
CA GLN A 116 6.71 -19.66 23.88
C GLN A 116 6.31 -18.25 23.49
N GLU A 117 7.07 -17.26 23.98
CA GLU A 117 7.05 -15.91 23.42
C GLU A 117 7.45 -15.92 21.94
N ARG A 118 6.70 -15.17 21.14
CA ARG A 118 6.96 -14.91 19.72
C ARG A 118 6.67 -13.44 19.48
N LEU A 119 7.41 -12.80 18.57
CA LEU A 119 6.99 -11.48 18.11
C LEU A 119 5.87 -11.67 17.07
N VAL A 120 4.91 -10.76 17.10
CA VAL A 120 3.78 -10.65 16.17
C VAL A 120 3.71 -9.18 15.78
N VAL A 121 3.25 -8.85 14.57
CA VAL A 121 3.22 -7.44 14.13
C VAL A 121 1.94 -7.08 13.39
N HIS A 122 0.82 -7.34 14.07
CA HIS A 122 -0.51 -7.01 13.58
C HIS A 122 -0.80 -5.48 13.62
N ARG A 123 -1.90 -5.07 12.99
CA ARG A 123 -2.36 -3.68 12.96
C ARG A 123 -3.15 -3.35 14.21
N ILE A 124 -2.88 -2.23 14.86
CA ILE A 124 -3.76 -1.74 15.93
C ILE A 124 -5.05 -1.25 15.28
N VAL A 125 -6.17 -1.87 15.63
CA VAL A 125 -7.50 -1.52 15.09
C VAL A 125 -8.26 -0.58 16.03
N GLU A 126 -8.24 -0.83 17.33
CA GLU A 126 -8.98 -0.06 18.34
C GLU A 126 -8.28 -0.07 19.71
N PRO A 127 -8.63 0.85 20.63
CA PRO A 127 -8.27 0.73 22.04
C PRO A 127 -8.88 -0.54 22.66
N GLY A 128 -8.21 -1.12 23.66
CA GLY A 128 -8.73 -2.24 24.44
C GLY A 128 -9.83 -1.82 25.43
N GLN A 129 -10.29 -2.78 26.24
CA GLN A 129 -11.40 -2.54 27.18
C GLN A 129 -10.94 -1.76 28.41
N SER A 130 -9.67 -1.92 28.84
CA SER A 130 -9.06 -1.09 29.87
C SER A 130 -8.30 0.11 29.29
N LYS A 131 -8.21 1.19 30.07
CA LYS A 131 -7.44 2.39 29.70
C LYS A 131 -5.94 2.07 29.65
N GLY A 132 -5.37 2.09 28.45
CA GLY A 132 -3.96 1.75 28.21
C GLY A 132 -3.74 0.38 27.57
N GLU A 133 -4.81 -0.29 27.17
CA GLU A 133 -4.78 -1.45 26.28
C GLU A 133 -5.03 -1.05 24.81
N TRP A 134 -4.60 -1.92 23.88
CA TRP A 134 -4.90 -1.85 22.46
C TRP A 134 -5.25 -3.23 21.90
N VAL A 135 -6.21 -3.28 20.97
CA VAL A 135 -6.56 -4.49 20.21
C VAL A 135 -5.85 -4.45 18.87
N THR A 136 -5.17 -5.55 18.53
CA THR A 136 -4.60 -5.74 17.19
C THR A 136 -5.44 -6.68 16.34
N GLN A 137 -5.25 -6.62 15.03
CA GLN A 137 -5.85 -7.54 14.06
C GLN A 137 -4.88 -7.79 12.91
N GLY A 138 -4.82 -9.04 12.44
CA GLY A 138 -4.14 -9.35 11.19
C GLY A 138 -4.90 -8.81 9.98
N ASP A 139 -4.25 -8.15 9.01
CA ASP A 139 -4.94 -7.60 7.81
C ASP A 139 -5.73 -8.67 7.00
N ALA A 140 -5.45 -9.96 7.19
CA ALA A 140 -6.17 -11.10 6.61
C ALA A 140 -7.06 -11.88 7.60
N ASN A 141 -7.05 -11.53 8.89
CA ASN A 141 -7.87 -12.17 9.91
C ASN A 141 -9.29 -11.58 9.88
N ALA A 142 -10.33 -12.41 9.95
CA ALA A 142 -11.72 -11.93 9.98
C ALA A 142 -12.04 -11.18 11.27
N ASP A 143 -11.54 -11.69 12.40
CA ASP A 143 -11.76 -11.17 13.74
C ASP A 143 -10.47 -10.55 14.33
N PRO A 144 -10.57 -9.56 15.24
CA PRO A 144 -9.43 -9.06 16.00
C PRO A 144 -8.80 -10.11 16.92
N ASP A 145 -7.54 -9.87 17.31
CA ASP A 145 -6.82 -10.71 18.26
C ASP A 145 -7.46 -10.59 19.67
N SER A 146 -7.76 -11.72 20.31
CA SER A 146 -8.46 -11.75 21.61
C SER A 146 -7.59 -11.37 22.81
N ALA A 147 -6.27 -11.23 22.62
CA ALA A 147 -5.33 -10.75 23.61
C ALA A 147 -5.16 -9.23 23.44
N ALA A 148 -5.66 -8.46 24.41
CA ALA A 148 -5.39 -7.03 24.49
C ALA A 148 -3.92 -6.79 24.86
N LEU A 149 -3.26 -5.87 24.16
CA LEU A 149 -1.86 -5.51 24.39
C LEU A 149 -1.75 -4.31 25.30
N THR A 150 -0.88 -4.38 26.30
CA THR A 150 -0.46 -3.20 27.08
C THR A 150 0.57 -2.39 26.28
N ARG A 151 1.09 -1.31 26.87
CA ARG A 151 2.15 -0.54 26.20
C ARG A 151 3.48 -1.28 26.13
N ASP A 152 3.80 -2.06 27.15
CA ASP A 152 5.12 -2.65 27.34
C ASP A 152 5.35 -3.87 26.43
N ASP A 153 4.25 -4.49 25.99
CA ASP A 153 4.26 -5.54 24.98
C ASP A 153 4.75 -5.02 23.61
N ILE A 154 4.57 -3.72 23.32
CA ILE A 154 4.83 -3.10 22.01
C ILE A 154 6.31 -2.75 21.85
N THR A 155 7.09 -3.73 21.41
CA THR A 155 8.53 -3.60 21.10
C THR A 155 8.88 -2.55 20.02
N GLY A 156 7.97 -2.19 19.12
CA GLY A 156 8.22 -1.13 18.13
C GLY A 156 7.11 -0.89 17.11
N GLN A 157 7.29 0.11 16.25
CA GLN A 157 6.38 0.45 15.14
C GLN A 157 7.02 0.09 13.80
N GLY A 158 6.24 -0.44 12.84
CA GLY A 158 6.70 -0.69 11.47
C GLY A 158 7.08 0.61 10.73
N ARG A 159 8.25 0.61 10.08
CA ARG A 159 8.83 1.79 9.38
C ARG A 159 9.32 1.53 7.97
N LEU A 160 9.64 0.28 7.62
CA LEU A 160 9.94 -0.10 6.24
C LEU A 160 9.59 -1.57 5.99
N LEU A 161 9.40 -1.91 4.72
CA LEU A 161 9.07 -3.24 4.26
C LEU A 161 9.91 -3.55 3.02
N VAL A 162 10.68 -4.63 3.10
CA VAL A 162 11.54 -5.11 2.02
C VAL A 162 10.98 -6.42 1.49
N ARG A 163 10.50 -6.38 0.25
CA ARG A 163 9.89 -7.54 -0.40
C ARG A 163 10.92 -8.65 -0.61
N TRP A 164 10.48 -9.90 -0.48
CA TRP A 164 11.16 -11.11 -0.99
C TRP A 164 12.54 -11.47 -0.40
N VAL A 165 13.26 -10.57 0.27
CA VAL A 165 14.61 -10.83 0.84
C VAL A 165 14.61 -11.93 1.89
N GLY A 166 13.49 -12.11 2.61
CA GLY A 166 13.32 -13.17 3.60
C GLY A 166 12.95 -14.53 3.00
N LEU A 167 12.68 -14.65 1.68
CA LEU A 167 12.25 -15.90 1.07
C LEU A 167 13.24 -17.06 1.30
N PRO A 168 14.56 -16.92 1.08
CA PRO A 168 15.52 -17.99 1.36
C PRO A 168 15.50 -18.45 2.83
N SER A 169 15.36 -17.51 3.77
CA SER A 169 15.20 -17.78 5.20
C SER A 169 13.89 -18.55 5.49
N THR A 170 12.78 -18.22 4.83
CA THR A 170 11.53 -19.00 4.98
C THR A 170 11.59 -20.38 4.34
N TRP A 171 12.20 -20.53 3.16
CA TRP A 171 12.34 -21.82 2.48
C TRP A 171 13.22 -22.78 3.26
N LEU A 172 14.34 -22.30 3.81
CA LEU A 172 15.24 -23.09 4.65
C LEU A 172 14.51 -23.61 5.92
N ARG A 173 13.74 -22.74 6.59
CA ARG A 173 12.97 -23.10 7.81
C ARG A 173 11.82 -24.07 7.55
N THR A 174 11.20 -23.97 6.37
CA THR A 174 10.03 -24.79 5.99
C THR A 174 10.40 -26.07 5.22
N GLY A 175 11.69 -26.36 5.07
CA GLY A 175 12.18 -27.53 4.31
C GLY A 175 11.94 -27.45 2.79
N GLN A 176 11.61 -26.28 2.26
CA GLN A 176 11.34 -26.06 0.83
C GLN A 176 12.65 -25.95 0.03
N LEU A 177 13.39 -27.06 -0.05
CA LEU A 177 14.71 -27.09 -0.69
C LEU A 177 14.67 -26.81 -2.20
N ALA A 178 13.58 -27.16 -2.90
CA ALA A 178 13.44 -26.96 -4.34
C ALA A 178 13.50 -25.47 -4.79
N PRO A 179 12.65 -24.55 -4.26
CA PRO A 179 12.76 -23.12 -4.61
C PRO A 179 14.08 -22.50 -4.14
N LEU A 180 14.61 -22.92 -2.98
CA LEU A 180 15.91 -22.47 -2.48
C LEU A 180 17.05 -22.85 -3.43
N ALA A 181 17.10 -24.11 -3.88
CA ALA A 181 18.09 -24.60 -4.84
C ALA A 181 17.96 -23.90 -6.21
N GLY A 182 16.73 -23.68 -6.69
CA GLY A 182 16.47 -22.94 -7.93
C GLY A 182 16.94 -21.48 -7.85
N TRP A 183 16.69 -20.80 -6.74
CA TRP A 183 17.14 -19.43 -6.51
C TRP A 183 18.66 -19.32 -6.35
N LEU A 184 19.30 -20.27 -5.66
CA LEU A 184 20.76 -20.36 -5.58
C LEU A 184 21.39 -20.61 -6.97
N ALA A 185 20.84 -21.53 -7.76
CA ALA A 185 21.31 -21.82 -9.11
C ALA A 185 21.16 -20.60 -10.04
N LEU A 186 20.03 -19.89 -9.97
CA LEU A 186 19.81 -18.62 -10.68
C LEU A 186 20.85 -17.56 -10.29
N THR A 187 21.13 -17.43 -8.98
CA THR A 187 22.10 -16.45 -8.46
C THR A 187 23.52 -16.76 -8.92
N VAL A 188 23.95 -18.03 -8.84
CA VAL A 188 25.26 -18.48 -9.32
C VAL A 188 25.38 -18.28 -10.83
N ALA A 189 24.35 -18.61 -11.61
CA ALA A 189 24.32 -18.36 -13.04
C ALA A 189 24.41 -16.86 -13.38
N ALA A 190 23.70 -15.99 -12.65
CA ALA A 190 23.77 -14.55 -12.83
C ALA A 190 25.18 -14.00 -12.52
N VAL A 191 25.85 -14.46 -11.46
CA VAL A 191 27.23 -14.07 -11.13
C VAL A 191 28.21 -14.51 -12.23
N TRP A 192 28.06 -15.74 -12.72
CA TRP A 192 28.90 -16.30 -13.78
C TRP A 192 28.71 -15.55 -15.12
N VAL A 193 27.46 -15.28 -15.51
CA VAL A 193 27.12 -14.44 -16.67
C VAL A 193 27.71 -13.04 -16.52
N ALA A 194 27.50 -12.36 -15.39
CA ALA A 194 27.99 -11.01 -15.15
C ALA A 194 29.54 -10.93 -15.15
N ALA A 195 30.23 -11.99 -14.75
CA ALA A 195 31.68 -12.11 -14.81
C ALA A 195 32.22 -12.35 -16.24
N TRP A 196 31.41 -12.89 -17.15
CA TRP A 196 31.79 -13.24 -18.53
C TRP A 196 31.30 -12.24 -19.58
N SER A 197 30.17 -11.57 -19.34
CA SER A 197 29.58 -10.59 -20.26
C SER A 197 30.32 -9.25 -20.29
N TRP A 198 31.11 -8.94 -19.27
CA TRP A 198 31.90 -7.72 -19.23
C TRP A 198 33.04 -7.78 -20.24
N PRO A 199 33.16 -6.82 -21.18
CA PRO A 199 34.26 -6.82 -22.14
C PRO A 199 35.61 -6.89 -21.41
N ARG A 200 36.41 -7.90 -21.74
CA ARG A 200 37.81 -7.94 -21.30
C ARG A 200 38.49 -6.71 -21.87
N ARG A 201 38.66 -5.65 -21.04
CA ARG A 201 39.54 -4.52 -21.37
C ARG A 201 40.83 -5.12 -21.90
N GLN A 202 41.07 -4.95 -23.20
CA GLN A 202 42.37 -5.23 -23.79
C GLN A 202 43.35 -4.37 -23.01
N ARG A 203 44.46 -4.96 -22.56
CA ARG A 203 45.60 -4.13 -22.14
C ARG A 203 45.99 -3.33 -23.39
N PRO A 204 46.20 -2.02 -23.29
CA PRO A 204 47.00 -1.33 -24.30
C PRO A 204 48.36 -2.03 -24.30
N ASP A 205 48.69 -2.73 -25.38
CA ASP A 205 49.99 -3.40 -25.50
C ASP A 205 51.11 -2.35 -25.50
N ASP A 206 52.26 -2.73 -24.94
CA ASP A 206 53.31 -1.79 -24.55
C ASP A 206 53.82 -0.93 -25.72
N ARG A 207 53.79 0.39 -25.52
CA ARG A 207 54.60 1.36 -26.27
C ARG A 207 55.32 2.28 -25.27
N PRO A 208 56.63 2.54 -25.45
CA PRO A 208 57.45 3.09 -24.40
C PRO A 208 57.21 4.58 -24.13
N THR A 209 57.05 4.90 -22.84
CA THR A 209 57.47 6.15 -22.16
C THR A 209 57.33 7.49 -22.91
N GLY A 210 56.33 8.28 -22.53
CA GLY A 210 56.19 9.69 -22.95
C GLY A 210 55.47 10.56 -21.91
N SER A 211 56.24 11.26 -21.08
CA SER A 211 55.92 12.47 -20.29
C SER A 211 54.50 12.69 -19.72
N LEU A 212 54.43 12.73 -18.37
CA LEU A 212 53.72 13.74 -17.56
C LEU A 212 52.27 14.14 -17.92
N HIS A 213 51.30 13.72 -17.09
CA HIS A 213 50.43 14.64 -16.31
C HIS A 213 49.63 13.85 -15.25
N GLY A 214 49.81 14.18 -13.97
CA GLY A 214 49.20 13.47 -12.84
C GLY A 214 47.75 13.88 -12.55
N GLY A 215 46.83 13.57 -13.46
CA GLY A 215 45.40 13.82 -13.27
C GLY A 215 44.80 13.03 -12.09
N ALA A 216 43.83 13.62 -11.38
CA ALA A 216 43.25 13.03 -10.17
C ALA A 216 42.57 11.67 -10.46
N GLY A 217 43.14 10.59 -9.91
CA GLY A 217 42.59 9.24 -10.01
C GLY A 217 41.36 9.07 -9.13
N GLY A 218 40.17 9.25 -9.68
CA GLY A 218 38.92 8.82 -9.04
C GLY A 218 38.96 7.31 -8.71
N PRO A 219 38.29 6.86 -7.63
CA PRO A 219 38.48 5.51 -7.09
C PRO A 219 38.03 4.43 -8.08
N ALA A 220 39.01 3.78 -8.72
CA ALA A 220 38.77 2.65 -9.59
C ALA A 220 38.34 1.43 -8.77
N LEU A 221 37.03 1.20 -8.67
CA LEU A 221 36.44 -0.02 -8.12
C LEU A 221 36.92 -1.22 -8.97
N THR A 222 37.98 -1.87 -8.51
CA THR A 222 38.61 -2.99 -9.21
C THR A 222 37.74 -4.25 -9.14
N ARG A 223 38.02 -5.20 -10.04
CA ARG A 223 37.18 -6.39 -10.34
C ARG A 223 36.75 -7.22 -9.11
N GLY A 224 37.47 -7.16 -8.00
CA GLY A 224 37.10 -7.85 -6.77
C GLY A 224 35.83 -7.29 -6.10
N ALA A 225 35.59 -5.97 -6.17
CA ALA A 225 34.51 -5.32 -5.43
C ALA A 225 33.12 -5.88 -5.78
N ALA A 226 32.82 -6.05 -7.07
CA ALA A 226 31.55 -6.59 -7.54
C ALA A 226 31.31 -8.07 -7.13
N LEU A 227 32.38 -8.87 -7.03
CA LEU A 227 32.27 -10.29 -6.70
C LEU A 227 32.17 -10.51 -5.18
N VAL A 228 32.80 -9.64 -4.37
CA VAL A 228 32.62 -9.59 -2.92
C VAL A 228 31.18 -9.22 -2.54
N THR A 229 30.54 -8.26 -3.24
CA THR A 229 29.11 -7.97 -3.02
C THR A 229 28.20 -9.16 -3.31
N ALA A 230 28.52 -10.02 -4.28
CA ALA A 230 27.67 -11.18 -4.59
C ALA A 230 27.68 -12.23 -3.47
N VAL A 231 28.83 -12.50 -2.85
CA VAL A 231 28.93 -13.44 -1.71
C VAL A 231 28.26 -12.89 -0.46
N ALA A 232 28.40 -11.58 -0.20
CA ALA A 232 27.74 -10.89 0.90
C ALA A 232 26.20 -10.98 0.84
N LEU A 233 25.61 -11.17 -0.35
CA LEU A 233 24.15 -11.27 -0.50
C LEU A 233 23.56 -12.61 -0.10
N VAL A 234 24.25 -13.70 -0.43
CA VAL A 234 23.83 -15.05 -0.01
C VAL A 234 23.94 -15.17 1.51
N GLY A 235 25.01 -14.61 2.11
CA GLY A 235 25.15 -14.52 3.56
C GLY A 235 24.13 -13.59 4.22
N GLY A 236 23.95 -12.36 3.72
CA GLY A 236 23.12 -11.34 4.34
C GLY A 236 21.66 -11.74 4.54
N GLY A 237 21.05 -12.42 3.56
CA GLY A 237 19.68 -12.95 3.68
C GLY A 237 19.54 -14.18 4.59
N MET A 238 20.64 -14.88 4.88
CA MET A 238 20.68 -16.05 5.77
C MET A 238 21.07 -15.71 7.23
N LEU A 239 21.83 -14.63 7.44
CA LEU A 239 22.45 -14.29 8.73
C LEU A 239 21.62 -13.31 9.59
N LEU A 240 20.47 -12.83 9.12
CA LEU A 240 19.55 -12.05 9.96
C LEU A 240 19.04 -12.91 11.12
N PRO A 241 19.08 -12.41 12.38
CA PRO A 241 18.60 -13.15 13.54
C PRO A 241 17.12 -13.53 13.39
N ALA A 242 16.76 -14.71 13.89
CA ALA A 242 15.52 -15.41 13.58
C ALA A 242 14.29 -14.90 14.37
N GLU A 243 14.26 -13.61 14.71
CA GLU A 243 13.16 -12.93 15.40
C GLU A 243 11.88 -13.02 14.55
N ARG A 244 11.00 -13.98 14.89
CA ARG A 244 9.78 -14.27 14.12
C ARG A 244 8.82 -13.10 14.30
N ALA A 245 8.34 -12.45 13.24
CA ALA A 245 7.25 -11.47 13.37
C ALA A 245 6.48 -11.27 12.06
N SER A 246 5.15 -11.13 12.10
CA SER A 246 4.24 -11.08 10.93
C SER A 246 3.55 -9.72 10.76
N ALA A 247 3.92 -8.94 9.73
CA ALA A 247 3.70 -7.48 9.70
C ALA A 247 2.79 -6.93 8.60
N ALA A 248 2.39 -5.66 8.70
CA ALA A 248 2.19 -4.81 7.52
C ALA A 248 2.93 -3.46 7.60
N PHE A 249 3.03 -2.75 6.48
CA PHE A 249 3.60 -1.40 6.42
C PHE A 249 3.13 -0.65 5.16
N SER A 250 3.19 0.69 5.19
CA SER A 250 2.60 1.57 4.18
C SER A 250 3.48 2.78 3.81
N ALA A 251 4.69 2.53 3.29
CA ALA A 251 5.41 3.48 2.43
C ALA A 251 6.33 2.73 1.44
N ARG A 252 6.70 3.38 0.34
CA ARG A 252 7.69 2.90 -0.64
C ARG A 252 8.69 4.03 -0.93
N THR A 253 9.97 3.71 -1.00
CA THR A 253 11.00 4.63 -1.50
C THR A 253 11.06 4.62 -3.02
N ALA A 254 11.35 5.76 -3.64
CA ALA A 254 11.44 5.92 -5.09
C ALA A 254 12.90 5.98 -5.58
N MET A 255 13.14 5.44 -6.78
CA MET A 255 14.32 5.77 -7.60
C MET A 255 13.91 6.74 -8.70
N SER A 256 14.82 7.65 -9.07
CA SER A 256 14.61 8.63 -10.14
C SER A 256 14.57 7.95 -11.52
N GLY A 257 13.40 7.92 -12.16
CA GLY A 257 13.23 7.42 -13.52
C GLY A 257 11.76 7.37 -13.97
N ASN A 258 10.89 6.73 -13.18
CA ASN A 258 9.49 6.51 -13.54
C ASN A 258 8.53 7.22 -12.58
N SER A 259 7.85 8.28 -13.04
CA SER A 259 6.82 8.97 -12.27
C SER A 259 5.45 8.30 -12.41
N PHE A 260 5.10 7.41 -11.48
CA PHE A 260 3.71 6.96 -11.28
C PHE A 260 3.12 7.64 -10.04
N THR A 261 2.26 8.63 -10.26
CA THR A 261 1.60 9.40 -9.19
C THR A 261 0.51 8.56 -8.53
N VAL A 262 0.83 7.93 -7.39
CA VAL A 262 -0.15 7.18 -6.57
C VAL A 262 -0.22 7.76 -5.15
N GLY A 263 -0.52 9.06 -5.10
CA GLY A 263 -1.27 9.63 -3.98
C GLY A 263 -2.75 9.30 -4.13
N THR A 264 -3.12 8.01 -4.10
CA THR A 264 -4.54 7.63 -4.03
C THR A 264 -5.06 8.02 -2.66
N TRP A 265 -5.67 9.20 -2.59
CA TRP A 265 -6.79 9.43 -1.69
C TRP A 265 -7.72 8.22 -1.79
N PRO A 266 -8.22 7.67 -0.67
CA PRO A 266 -9.25 6.66 -0.75
C PRO A 266 -10.38 7.19 -1.62
N THR A 267 -10.87 6.36 -2.53
CA THR A 267 -12.15 6.62 -3.20
C THR A 267 -13.19 6.87 -2.12
N LEU A 268 -14.04 7.89 -2.27
CA LEU A 268 -15.19 8.05 -1.39
C LEU A 268 -16.18 6.95 -1.75
N ALA A 269 -15.93 5.78 -1.18
CA ALA A 269 -16.68 4.55 -1.38
C ALA A 269 -17.50 4.31 -0.11
N LEU A 270 -18.78 4.06 -0.28
CA LEU A 270 -19.71 3.84 0.83
C LEU A 270 -19.38 2.58 1.64
N GLY A 271 -18.58 1.64 1.11
CA GLY A 271 -18.27 0.39 1.81
C GLY A 271 -19.53 -0.32 2.26
N ARG A 272 -19.54 -0.85 3.48
CA ARG A 272 -20.72 -1.46 4.11
C ARG A 272 -21.78 -0.45 4.55
N VAL A 273 -21.55 0.85 4.45
CA VAL A 273 -22.60 1.89 4.62
C VAL A 273 -23.58 1.84 3.43
N SER A 274 -23.21 1.25 2.29
CA SER A 274 -24.08 1.17 1.10
C SER A 274 -25.33 0.29 1.29
N SER A 275 -25.41 -0.52 2.34
CA SER A 275 -26.61 -1.29 2.70
C SER A 275 -27.56 -0.57 3.64
N TYR A 276 -27.18 0.60 4.19
CA TYR A 276 -27.97 1.31 5.21
C TYR A 276 -28.38 2.71 4.72
N ALA A 277 -29.68 3.01 4.85
CA ALA A 277 -30.25 4.33 4.60
C ALA A 277 -30.04 5.28 5.79
N VAL A 278 -30.03 4.74 7.02
CA VAL A 278 -29.69 5.48 8.24
C VAL A 278 -28.67 4.71 9.07
N LEU A 279 -27.58 5.37 9.47
CA LEU A 279 -26.58 4.84 10.41
C LEU A 279 -26.31 5.87 11.53
N ALA A 280 -26.32 5.43 12.78
CA ALA A 280 -26.10 6.29 13.95
C ALA A 280 -25.14 5.66 14.98
N SER A 281 -24.48 6.53 15.76
CA SER A 281 -23.58 6.12 16.83
C SER A 281 -24.31 5.73 18.11
N THR A 282 -25.24 6.59 18.56
CA THR A 282 -25.81 6.52 19.92
C THR A 282 -27.26 6.03 19.94
N ARG A 283 -28.11 6.58 19.07
CA ARG A 283 -29.53 6.20 18.91
C ARG A 283 -30.10 6.64 17.55
N ILE A 284 -31.15 5.96 17.11
CA ILE A 284 -32.06 6.46 16.06
C ILE A 284 -33.45 6.65 16.69
N ALA A 285 -34.04 7.84 16.53
CA ALA A 285 -35.36 8.16 17.07
C ALA A 285 -36.30 8.66 15.97
N ASN A 286 -37.44 8.00 15.78
CA ASN A 286 -38.56 8.47 14.98
C ASN A 286 -39.57 9.18 15.89
N VAL A 287 -39.82 10.47 15.64
CA VAL A 287 -40.81 11.29 16.33
C VAL A 287 -42.03 11.37 15.42
N ALA A 288 -43.00 10.49 15.67
CA ALA A 288 -44.29 10.55 14.99
C ALA A 288 -45.05 11.82 15.38
N LEU A 289 -45.65 12.50 14.40
CA LEU A 289 -46.38 13.75 14.59
C LEU A 289 -47.79 13.61 14.02
N LEU A 290 -48.81 13.89 14.82
CA LEU A 290 -50.23 13.70 14.45
C LEU A 290 -50.55 12.27 13.95
N GLY A 291 -49.84 11.26 14.48
CA GLY A 291 -49.95 9.87 14.04
C GLY A 291 -49.12 9.50 12.80
N ILE A 292 -48.50 10.48 12.13
CA ILE A 292 -47.65 10.26 10.96
C ILE A 292 -46.21 10.00 11.42
N GLY A 293 -45.73 8.77 11.23
CA GLY A 293 -44.34 8.38 11.43
C GLY A 293 -43.42 8.81 10.29
N SER A 294 -42.11 8.74 10.51
CA SER A 294 -41.09 8.81 9.45
C SER A 294 -40.98 7.47 8.72
N SER A 295 -40.64 7.47 7.42
CA SER A 295 -40.41 6.26 6.63
C SER A 295 -38.96 6.15 6.12
N VAL A 296 -38.44 4.93 6.06
CA VAL A 296 -37.07 4.61 5.64
C VAL A 296 -37.08 3.47 4.62
N GLY A 297 -36.90 3.83 3.35
CA GLY A 297 -36.65 2.90 2.25
C GLY A 297 -35.20 2.41 2.28
N GLY A 298 -34.93 1.36 3.05
CA GLY A 298 -33.62 0.74 3.26
C GLY A 298 -33.45 0.19 4.68
N SER A 299 -32.29 -0.43 4.97
CA SER A 299 -31.97 -0.85 6.35
C SER A 299 -31.51 0.32 7.22
N VAL A 300 -31.61 0.16 8.54
CA VAL A 300 -31.07 1.07 9.54
C VAL A 300 -30.09 0.37 10.49
N ALA A 301 -29.04 1.07 10.92
CA ALA A 301 -28.03 0.55 11.83
C ALA A 301 -27.72 1.52 12.97
N VAL A 302 -27.58 1.00 14.18
CA VAL A 302 -27.02 1.72 15.32
C VAL A 302 -25.91 0.90 15.97
N SER A 303 -24.76 1.52 16.24
CA SER A 303 -23.61 0.92 16.92
C SER A 303 -22.61 2.01 17.35
N PRO A 304 -22.02 1.96 18.56
CA PRO A 304 -22.19 0.94 19.61
C PRO A 304 -23.50 1.09 20.41
N GLY A 305 -24.26 2.17 20.20
CA GLY A 305 -25.61 2.27 20.76
C GLY A 305 -26.54 1.19 20.21
N THR A 306 -27.58 0.85 20.98
CA THR A 306 -28.58 -0.16 20.60
C THR A 306 -30.01 0.41 20.49
N SER A 307 -30.19 1.70 20.77
CA SER A 307 -31.50 2.34 20.86
C SER A 307 -32.03 2.73 19.48
N VAL A 308 -33.12 2.09 19.06
CA VAL A 308 -33.93 2.47 17.89
C VAL A 308 -35.38 2.55 18.35
N THR A 309 -35.98 3.75 18.35
CA THR A 309 -37.28 4.01 18.99
C THR A 309 -38.26 4.75 18.08
N GLY A 310 -39.55 4.57 18.33
CA GLY A 310 -40.65 5.29 17.65
C GLY A 310 -40.98 4.83 16.23
N PHE A 311 -40.26 3.83 15.69
CA PHE A 311 -40.58 3.20 14.41
C PHE A 311 -41.63 2.10 14.59
N TRP A 312 -42.64 2.10 13.73
CA TRP A 312 -43.58 0.99 13.55
C TRP A 312 -42.97 -0.10 12.63
N PRO A 313 -43.50 -1.34 12.62
CA PRO A 313 -42.93 -2.45 11.85
C PRO A 313 -42.87 -2.23 10.32
N TRP A 314 -43.64 -1.27 9.80
CA TRP A 314 -43.70 -0.89 8.38
C TRP A 314 -42.97 0.42 8.06
N ASP A 315 -42.45 1.14 9.07
CA ASP A 315 -41.73 2.41 8.86
C ASP A 315 -40.34 2.18 8.23
N VAL A 316 -39.76 0.98 8.37
CA VAL A 316 -38.46 0.61 7.83
C VAL A 316 -38.64 -0.58 6.88
N THR A 317 -38.21 -0.45 5.62
CA THR A 317 -38.38 -1.52 4.62
C THR A 317 -37.24 -2.55 4.61
N GLY A 318 -36.12 -2.24 5.26
CA GLY A 318 -34.97 -3.14 5.42
C GLY A 318 -34.81 -3.69 6.83
N SER A 319 -33.61 -4.17 7.16
CA SER A 319 -33.27 -4.65 8.50
C SER A 319 -33.11 -3.50 9.51
N THR A 320 -33.24 -3.81 10.80
CA THR A 320 -32.96 -2.87 11.91
C THR A 320 -31.88 -3.45 12.80
N ASP A 321 -30.64 -3.10 12.49
CA ASP A 321 -29.44 -3.67 13.10
C ASP A 321 -29.05 -2.88 14.35
N ARG A 322 -28.99 -3.56 15.50
CA ARG A 322 -28.64 -2.99 16.81
C ARG A 322 -27.37 -3.63 17.32
N ASP A 323 -26.25 -2.93 17.19
CA ASP A 323 -24.88 -3.37 17.48
C ASP A 323 -24.52 -4.78 16.95
N THR A 324 -25.03 -5.13 15.77
CA THR A 324 -24.61 -6.35 15.06
C THR A 324 -23.17 -6.18 14.55
N ALA A 325 -22.48 -7.29 14.26
CA ALA A 325 -21.18 -7.23 13.59
C ALA A 325 -21.25 -6.48 12.25
N ALA A 326 -22.39 -6.54 11.53
CA ALA A 326 -22.62 -5.76 10.32
C ALA A 326 -22.71 -4.24 10.61
N ALA A 327 -23.46 -3.84 11.65
CA ALA A 327 -23.55 -2.45 12.08
C ALA A 327 -22.20 -1.88 12.56
N ARG A 328 -21.42 -2.66 13.33
CA ARG A 328 -20.05 -2.29 13.75
C ARG A 328 -19.13 -2.09 12.55
N ASN A 329 -19.10 -3.04 11.62
CA ASN A 329 -18.27 -2.94 10.42
C ASN A 329 -18.70 -1.78 9.50
N ALA A 330 -20.00 -1.50 9.39
CA ALA A 330 -20.51 -0.33 8.67
C ALA A 330 -20.18 0.99 9.40
N ARG A 331 -20.13 1.02 10.73
CA ARG A 331 -19.66 2.17 11.52
C ARG A 331 -18.17 2.45 11.26
N VAL A 332 -17.33 1.42 11.20
CA VAL A 332 -15.90 1.57 10.87
C VAL A 332 -15.72 2.13 9.46
N ASP A 333 -16.43 1.58 8.47
CA ASP A 333 -16.42 2.10 7.09
C ASP A 333 -16.95 3.55 7.04
N ALA A 334 -17.98 3.90 7.82
CA ALA A 334 -18.51 5.27 7.91
C ALA A 334 -17.51 6.26 8.49
N LEU A 335 -16.74 5.87 9.51
CA LEU A 335 -15.69 6.70 10.10
C LEU A 335 -14.53 6.91 9.10
N ALA A 336 -14.11 5.86 8.39
CA ALA A 336 -13.11 5.94 7.33
C ALA A 336 -13.58 6.82 6.17
N LEU A 337 -14.86 6.74 5.78
CA LEU A 337 -15.49 7.59 4.77
C LEU A 337 -15.54 9.07 5.22
N TYR A 338 -15.89 9.33 6.48
CA TYR A 338 -15.96 10.67 7.06
C TYR A 338 -14.58 11.35 7.13
N GLU A 339 -13.54 10.68 7.63
CA GLU A 339 -12.19 11.24 7.64
C GLU A 339 -11.56 11.30 6.23
N GLY A 340 -11.83 10.30 5.39
CA GLY A 340 -11.48 10.31 3.97
C GLY A 340 -12.11 11.48 3.20
N ALA A 341 -13.31 11.91 3.59
CA ALA A 341 -13.93 13.13 3.07
C ALA A 341 -13.26 14.40 3.63
N ARG A 342 -13.10 14.51 4.97
CA ARG A 342 -12.53 15.69 5.65
C ARG A 342 -11.09 16.02 5.26
N THR A 343 -10.32 15.02 4.89
CA THR A 343 -8.90 15.17 4.49
C THR A 343 -8.72 15.56 3.03
N ARG A 344 -9.75 15.43 2.17
CA ARG A 344 -9.70 15.90 0.76
C ARG A 344 -9.30 17.37 0.67
N THR A 345 -8.34 17.66 -0.20
CA THR A 345 -7.98 19.02 -0.60
C THR A 345 -9.21 19.76 -1.14
N ALA A 346 -9.48 20.96 -0.62
CA ALA A 346 -10.58 21.79 -1.10
C ALA A 346 -10.26 22.37 -2.48
N THR A 347 -11.21 22.24 -3.42
CA THR A 347 -11.20 22.90 -4.73
C THR A 347 -11.63 24.36 -4.61
N ALA A 348 -12.52 24.68 -3.66
CA ALA A 348 -13.01 26.03 -3.41
C ALA A 348 -13.41 26.24 -1.94
N THR A 349 -13.47 27.50 -1.51
CA THR A 349 -14.08 27.89 -0.23
C THR A 349 -15.60 27.89 -0.38
N ALA A 350 -16.34 27.25 0.52
CA ALA A 350 -17.80 27.27 0.49
C ALA A 350 -18.34 28.62 1.04
N PRO A 351 -19.37 29.23 0.41
CA PRO A 351 -20.02 30.43 0.94
C PRO A 351 -20.77 30.14 2.25
N ALA A 352 -21.17 31.20 2.96
CA ALA A 352 -21.98 31.09 4.17
C ALA A 352 -23.34 30.44 3.91
N THR A 353 -23.95 30.83 2.78
CA THR A 353 -25.20 30.31 2.28
C THR A 353 -24.96 29.77 0.88
N VAL A 354 -25.19 28.48 0.69
CA VAL A 354 -25.07 27.77 -0.58
C VAL A 354 -26.44 27.78 -1.26
N THR A 355 -26.49 28.30 -2.49
CA THR A 355 -27.69 28.43 -3.32
C THR A 355 -27.29 28.57 -4.79
N GLY A 356 -28.21 28.37 -5.73
CA GLY A 356 -27.89 28.38 -7.16
C GLY A 356 -27.15 27.12 -7.61
N ALA A 357 -26.35 27.21 -8.68
CA ALA A 357 -25.65 26.07 -9.26
C ALA A 357 -24.21 25.92 -8.72
N LEU A 358 -23.84 24.72 -8.26
CA LEU A 358 -22.46 24.31 -8.01
C LEU A 358 -21.97 23.34 -9.10
N THR A 359 -20.68 23.43 -9.41
CA THR A 359 -19.94 22.51 -10.27
C THR A 359 -19.33 21.38 -9.46
N PRO A 360 -18.79 20.31 -10.09
CA PRO A 360 -18.10 19.24 -9.35
C PRO A 360 -16.87 19.79 -8.62
N GLY A 361 -16.60 19.29 -7.41
CA GLY A 361 -15.49 19.75 -6.57
C GLY A 361 -15.70 19.56 -5.06
N VAL A 362 -14.67 19.93 -4.30
CA VAL A 362 -14.66 19.93 -2.84
C VAL A 362 -14.74 21.36 -2.33
N TYR A 363 -15.88 21.72 -1.73
CA TYR A 363 -16.18 23.01 -1.16
C TYR A 363 -15.98 22.95 0.36
N ARG A 364 -15.14 23.80 0.94
CA ARG A 364 -14.83 23.77 2.39
C ARG A 364 -15.06 25.10 3.09
N ARG A 365 -15.67 25.07 4.27
CA ARG A 365 -15.78 26.20 5.21
C ARG A 365 -15.36 25.77 6.61
N THR A 366 -14.73 26.68 7.34
CA THR A 366 -14.39 26.51 8.77
C THR A 366 -15.52 26.87 9.72
N GLY A 367 -16.51 27.64 9.25
CA GLY A 367 -17.74 27.98 9.96
C GLY A 367 -18.97 27.22 9.43
N PRO A 368 -20.18 27.56 9.93
CA PRO A 368 -21.41 26.87 9.54
C PRO A 368 -21.74 27.11 8.06
N VAL A 369 -22.41 26.15 7.44
CA VAL A 369 -22.87 26.24 6.04
C VAL A 369 -24.39 26.05 6.00
N ALA A 370 -25.10 27.08 5.56
CA ALA A 370 -26.53 27.02 5.29
C ALA A 370 -26.79 26.66 3.83
N VAL A 371 -27.87 25.92 3.54
CA VAL A 371 -28.40 25.69 2.19
C VAL A 371 -29.82 26.27 2.15
N SER A 372 -30.09 27.22 1.25
CA SER A 372 -31.37 27.92 1.20
C SER A 372 -31.90 28.07 -0.22
N GLY A 373 -33.22 27.92 -0.40
CA GLY A 373 -33.84 27.89 -1.72
C GLY A 373 -33.40 26.64 -2.49
N THR A 374 -33.15 26.79 -3.79
CA THR A 374 -32.69 25.69 -4.65
C THR A 374 -31.16 25.70 -4.79
N LEU A 375 -30.56 24.56 -4.48
CA LEU A 375 -29.18 24.19 -4.78
C LEU A 375 -29.18 23.18 -5.93
N THR A 376 -28.63 23.53 -7.08
CA THR A 376 -28.44 22.63 -8.21
C THR A 376 -27.00 22.13 -8.23
N LEU A 377 -26.81 20.82 -8.26
CA LEU A 377 -25.51 20.17 -8.44
C LEU A 377 -25.39 19.74 -9.90
N ASP A 378 -24.64 20.52 -10.69
CA ASP A 378 -24.49 20.36 -12.13
C ASP A 378 -23.23 19.55 -12.46
N ALA A 379 -23.42 18.30 -12.88
CA ALA A 379 -22.32 17.42 -13.27
C ALA A 379 -21.77 17.71 -14.68
N ARG A 380 -22.38 18.61 -15.46
CA ARG A 380 -21.92 19.01 -16.81
C ARG A 380 -21.71 17.84 -17.79
N GLY A 381 -22.42 16.73 -17.61
CA GLY A 381 -22.34 15.52 -18.43
C GLY A 381 -21.43 14.41 -17.86
N ASP A 382 -20.66 14.68 -16.80
CA ASP A 382 -19.78 13.69 -16.18
C ASP A 382 -20.50 12.91 -15.06
N SER A 383 -20.91 11.67 -15.33
CA SER A 383 -21.54 10.81 -14.30
C SER A 383 -20.59 10.37 -13.18
N SER A 384 -19.28 10.60 -13.33
CA SER A 384 -18.27 10.42 -12.26
C SER A 384 -18.09 11.65 -11.37
N ALA A 385 -18.74 12.77 -11.70
CA ALA A 385 -18.69 14.02 -10.94
C ALA A 385 -18.94 13.81 -9.44
N LEU A 386 -18.04 14.38 -8.64
CA LEU A 386 -18.08 14.35 -7.18
C LEU A 386 -18.41 15.73 -6.63
N PHE A 387 -19.31 15.80 -5.65
CA PHE A 387 -19.60 17.01 -4.90
C PHE A 387 -19.34 16.72 -3.41
N VAL A 388 -18.47 17.48 -2.77
CA VAL A 388 -18.26 17.41 -1.32
C VAL A 388 -18.42 18.81 -0.74
N VAL A 389 -19.36 19.00 0.18
CA VAL A 389 -19.59 20.28 0.87
C VAL A 389 -19.28 20.10 2.36
N GLN A 390 -18.27 20.81 2.86
CA GLN A 390 -17.78 20.71 4.24
C GLN A 390 -18.05 22.00 5.01
N GLY A 391 -18.64 21.89 6.21
CA GLY A 391 -18.85 23.01 7.14
C GLY A 391 -18.60 22.60 8.59
N SER A 392 -18.59 23.57 9.53
CA SER A 392 -18.53 23.21 10.95
C SER A 392 -19.81 22.49 11.38
N SER A 393 -20.97 23.12 11.12
CA SER A 393 -22.30 22.52 11.05
C SER A 393 -22.92 22.71 9.66
N LEU A 394 -23.97 21.95 9.37
CA LEU A 394 -24.77 22.06 8.14
C LEU A 394 -26.24 22.32 8.48
N THR A 395 -26.87 23.25 7.77
CA THR A 395 -28.30 23.57 7.95
C THR A 395 -28.99 23.77 6.61
N PHE A 396 -29.83 22.82 6.20
CA PHE A 396 -30.75 23.01 5.09
C PHE A 396 -31.97 23.75 5.63
N GLY A 397 -32.28 24.93 5.08
CA GLY A 397 -33.43 25.73 5.49
C GLY A 397 -34.77 25.06 5.17
N GLN A 398 -35.86 25.59 5.74
CA GLN A 398 -37.21 25.11 5.41
C GLN A 398 -37.46 25.19 3.90
N ASN A 399 -38.08 24.16 3.33
CA ASN A 399 -38.36 24.03 1.90
C ASN A 399 -37.12 24.13 0.97
N ALA A 400 -35.88 24.02 1.49
CA ALA A 400 -34.68 24.00 0.65
C ALA A 400 -34.65 22.75 -0.25
N ARG A 401 -34.17 22.87 -1.49
CA ARG A 401 -34.18 21.79 -2.48
C ARG A 401 -32.79 21.55 -3.06
N VAL A 402 -32.29 20.33 -2.94
CA VAL A 402 -31.09 19.87 -3.65
C VAL A 402 -31.53 19.14 -4.93
N VAL A 403 -31.19 19.71 -6.08
CA VAL A 403 -31.50 19.18 -7.40
C VAL A 403 -30.22 18.66 -8.05
N LEU A 404 -30.27 17.46 -8.61
CA LEU A 404 -29.17 16.86 -9.35
C LEU A 404 -29.40 17.08 -10.84
N ALA A 405 -28.40 17.60 -11.56
CA ALA A 405 -28.50 17.95 -12.97
C ALA A 405 -27.38 17.32 -13.81
N ASN A 406 -27.63 17.15 -15.11
CA ASN A 406 -26.65 16.79 -16.14
C ASN A 406 -25.77 15.57 -15.80
N GLY A 407 -26.36 14.53 -15.20
CA GLY A 407 -25.68 13.27 -14.87
C GLY A 407 -25.23 13.10 -13.41
N ALA A 408 -25.46 14.09 -12.54
CA ALA A 408 -25.07 14.00 -11.13
C ALA A 408 -25.78 12.85 -10.38
N SER A 409 -25.00 11.99 -9.73
CA SER A 409 -25.49 10.84 -8.95
C SER A 409 -25.54 11.14 -7.44
N PRO A 410 -26.60 10.77 -6.70
CA PRO A 410 -26.70 11.03 -5.26
C PRO A 410 -25.60 10.35 -4.43
N ASP A 411 -25.16 9.14 -4.78
CA ASP A 411 -24.05 8.45 -4.08
C ASP A 411 -22.67 9.13 -4.29
N ARG A 412 -22.59 10.16 -5.15
CA ARG A 412 -21.39 11.00 -5.35
C ARG A 412 -21.54 12.42 -4.78
N VAL A 413 -22.61 12.67 -4.02
CA VAL A 413 -22.86 13.93 -3.32
C VAL A 413 -22.72 13.71 -1.81
N PHE A 414 -21.76 14.40 -1.19
CA PHE A 414 -21.44 14.26 0.23
C PHE A 414 -21.52 15.60 0.95
N PHE A 415 -22.37 15.69 1.97
CA PHE A 415 -22.49 16.84 2.85
C PHE A 415 -21.88 16.49 4.22
N VAL A 416 -20.78 17.15 4.58
CA VAL A 416 -19.93 16.80 5.73
C VAL A 416 -19.97 17.89 6.81
N SER A 417 -20.32 17.54 8.05
CA SER A 417 -20.31 18.44 9.20
C SER A 417 -19.47 17.90 10.36
N THR A 418 -18.72 18.78 11.02
CA THR A 418 -17.90 18.44 12.19
C THR A 418 -18.66 18.46 13.52
N SER A 419 -19.83 19.10 13.57
CA SER A 419 -20.80 19.03 14.66
C SER A 419 -22.11 18.43 14.17
N THR A 420 -23.18 19.21 14.01
CA THR A 420 -24.51 18.70 13.63
C THR A 420 -24.90 19.01 12.18
N THR A 421 -25.81 18.20 11.64
CA THR A 421 -26.53 18.47 10.39
C THR A 421 -28.03 18.56 10.67
N SER A 422 -28.64 19.70 10.35
CA SER A 422 -30.08 19.92 10.44
C SER A 422 -30.71 20.06 9.05
N VAL A 423 -31.82 19.36 8.82
CA VAL A 423 -32.66 19.48 7.62
C VAL A 423 -34.01 20.05 8.05
N GLY A 424 -34.33 21.25 7.59
CA GLY A 424 -35.56 21.96 7.95
C GLY A 424 -36.83 21.34 7.38
N ASP A 425 -37.96 21.73 7.97
CA ASP A 425 -39.30 21.29 7.56
C ASP A 425 -39.53 21.48 6.04
N GLY A 426 -40.11 20.47 5.38
CA GLY A 426 -40.41 20.46 3.94
C GLY A 426 -39.20 20.47 3.00
N ALA A 427 -37.96 20.42 3.50
CA ALA A 427 -36.77 20.40 2.64
C ALA A 427 -36.62 19.07 1.89
N ALA A 428 -36.11 19.11 0.66
CA ALA A 428 -35.87 17.95 -0.19
C ALA A 428 -34.38 17.86 -0.54
N VAL A 429 -33.66 16.97 0.13
CA VAL A 429 -32.22 16.80 0.04
C VAL A 429 -31.88 15.54 -0.79
N ARG A 430 -30.78 15.60 -1.53
CA ARG A 430 -30.27 14.49 -2.34
C ARG A 430 -28.79 14.27 -2.07
N GLY A 431 -28.40 13.06 -1.69
CA GLY A 431 -27.02 12.68 -1.36
C GLY A 431 -26.79 12.19 0.08
N VAL A 432 -25.53 11.97 0.42
CA VAL A 432 -25.08 11.37 1.67
C VAL A 432 -24.79 12.47 2.71
N LEU A 433 -25.50 12.46 3.84
CA LEU A 433 -25.21 13.31 5.00
C LEU A 433 -24.22 12.59 5.92
N LEU A 434 -23.01 13.12 6.06
CA LEU A 434 -21.92 12.62 6.92
C LEU A 434 -21.69 13.60 8.09
N SER A 435 -22.19 13.26 9.27
CA SER A 435 -22.16 14.15 10.44
C SER A 435 -21.32 13.54 11.57
N SER A 436 -20.48 14.33 12.22
CA SER A 436 -19.79 13.87 13.43
C SER A 436 -20.79 13.66 14.56
N GLY A 437 -21.52 14.72 14.92
CA GLY A 437 -22.62 14.71 15.88
C GLY A 437 -23.96 14.49 15.20
N ASP A 438 -25.01 14.94 15.85
CA ASP A 438 -26.39 14.55 15.52
C ASP A 438 -26.86 15.01 14.13
N ILE A 439 -27.68 14.17 13.49
CA ILE A 439 -28.48 14.52 12.31
C ILE A 439 -29.94 14.66 12.72
N VAL A 440 -30.58 15.78 12.36
CA VAL A 440 -32.00 16.03 12.62
C VAL A 440 -32.73 16.28 11.31
N LEU A 441 -33.71 15.42 10.99
CA LEU A 441 -34.61 15.56 9.84
C LEU A 441 -35.97 16.10 10.31
N GLY A 442 -36.28 17.33 9.89
CA GLY A 442 -37.50 18.06 10.23
C GLY A 442 -38.77 17.55 9.54
N ARG A 443 -39.90 18.17 9.87
CA ARG A 443 -41.25 17.71 9.49
C ARG A 443 -41.41 17.63 7.98
N SER A 444 -41.80 16.45 7.48
CA SER A 444 -42.03 16.21 6.06
C SER A 444 -40.83 16.56 5.17
N SER A 445 -39.62 16.54 5.75
CA SER A 445 -38.39 16.58 4.97
C SER A 445 -38.17 15.25 4.24
N THR A 446 -37.50 15.30 3.09
CA THR A 446 -37.25 14.14 2.23
C THR A 446 -35.77 14.06 1.91
N LEU A 447 -35.20 12.86 1.99
CA LEU A 447 -33.78 12.57 1.76
C LEU A 447 -33.63 11.38 0.81
N ALA A 448 -33.38 11.65 -0.47
CA ALA A 448 -32.99 10.62 -1.44
C ALA A 448 -31.47 10.45 -1.39
N GLY A 449 -31.01 9.48 -0.61
CA GLY A 449 -29.64 9.44 -0.10
C GLY A 449 -29.54 8.66 1.20
N ARG A 450 -28.65 9.10 2.10
CA ARG A 450 -28.34 8.40 3.37
C ARG A 450 -28.07 9.40 4.50
N ALA A 451 -28.46 9.06 5.73
CA ALA A 451 -28.14 9.83 6.94
C ALA A 451 -27.17 9.05 7.83
N VAL A 452 -25.94 9.53 7.99
CA VAL A 452 -24.83 8.81 8.64
C VAL A 452 -24.20 9.69 9.71
N SER A 453 -24.48 9.41 10.99
CA SER A 453 -23.86 10.07 12.15
C SER A 453 -22.80 9.16 12.79
N VAL A 454 -21.53 9.57 12.75
CA VAL A 454 -20.41 8.71 13.20
C VAL A 454 -20.15 8.75 14.71
N ASN A 455 -20.53 9.82 15.41
CA ASN A 455 -20.44 9.93 16.88
C ASN A 455 -21.78 10.33 17.56
N GLY A 456 -22.78 10.82 16.83
CA GLY A 456 -24.07 11.29 17.37
C GLY A 456 -25.28 10.39 17.11
N ALA A 457 -26.46 10.97 17.31
CA ALA A 457 -27.77 10.37 17.05
C ALA A 457 -28.31 10.73 15.65
N VAL A 458 -29.34 10.00 15.20
CA VAL A 458 -30.20 10.45 14.09
C VAL A 458 -31.64 10.58 14.60
N THR A 459 -32.25 11.75 14.42
CA THR A 459 -33.65 12.01 14.78
C THR A 459 -34.44 12.38 13.53
N LEU A 460 -35.57 11.70 13.32
CA LEU A 460 -36.48 11.93 12.20
C LEU A 460 -37.84 12.37 12.74
N THR A 461 -38.44 13.42 12.18
CA THR A 461 -39.80 13.88 12.56
C THR A 461 -40.70 13.83 11.34
N ALA A 462 -41.57 12.82 11.23
CA ALA A 462 -42.44 12.60 10.06
C ALA A 462 -41.72 12.84 8.70
N ALA A 463 -40.50 12.34 8.56
CA ALA A 463 -39.61 12.55 7.40
C ALA A 463 -39.52 11.28 6.53
N SER A 464 -39.12 11.38 5.26
CA SER A 464 -38.81 10.21 4.44
C SER A 464 -37.34 10.15 4.06
N VAL A 465 -36.71 8.99 4.30
CA VAL A 465 -35.39 8.64 3.80
C VAL A 465 -35.57 7.54 2.76
N THR A 466 -34.91 7.64 1.62
CA THR A 466 -34.94 6.61 0.57
C THR A 466 -33.54 6.42 0.05
N GLN A 467 -33.04 5.19 0.16
CA GLN A 467 -31.76 4.82 -0.43
C GLN A 467 -31.81 5.03 -1.95
N PRO A 468 -30.75 5.59 -2.58
CA PRO A 468 -30.67 5.74 -4.03
C PRO A 468 -30.49 4.41 -4.77
#